data_AF-A0A356SZS6-F1
#
_entry.id   AF-A0A356SZS6-F1
#
_cell.length_a   1.000
_cell.length_b   1.000
_cell.length_c   1.000
_cell.angle_alpha   90.00
_cell.angle_beta   90.00
_cell.angle_gamma   90.00
#
_symmetry.space_group_name_H-M   'P 1'
#
loop_
_entity.id
_entity.type
_entity.pdbx_description
1 polymer ?
#
loop_
_entity_poly.entity_id
_entity_poly.type
_entity_poly.pdbx_seq_one_letter_code
_entity_poly.pdbx_strand_id
1 'polypeptide(L)'
;IPEDFAELLLSVLEFKDTVAREVMVPRTQMKAIEIGTPLGDVLESIVREGHSRYPVFRDRVDQIEGILYAKDLFRMLKDGMLDGDLKDAQTLDRIIRR
;
A
#
# COMPACT_ATOMS: atom_id res chain seq x y z
N ILE A 1 32.43 21.87 -7.60
CA ILE A 1 31.09 21.25 -7.63
C ILE A 1 30.72 20.98 -6.19
N PRO A 2 29.51 21.34 -5.72
CA PRO A 2 29.06 21.00 -4.36
C PRO A 2 29.10 19.49 -4.16
N GLU A 3 29.51 19.02 -2.99
CA GLU A 3 29.74 17.59 -2.70
C GLU A 3 28.44 16.78 -2.88
N ASP A 4 27.31 17.28 -2.37
CA ASP A 4 25.96 16.70 -2.55
C ASP A 4 25.56 16.52 -4.03
N PHE A 5 26.01 17.42 -4.90
CA PHE A 5 25.71 17.33 -6.33
C PHE A 5 26.52 16.22 -6.99
N ALA A 6 27.77 16.00 -6.55
CA ALA A 6 28.58 14.90 -7.04
C ALA A 6 27.99 13.55 -6.60
N GLU A 7 27.50 13.42 -5.36
CA GLU A 7 26.82 12.22 -4.87
C GLU A 7 25.52 11.92 -5.62
N LEU A 8 24.70 12.95 -5.86
CA LEU A 8 23.48 12.80 -6.66
C LEU A 8 23.80 12.36 -8.09
N LEU A 9 24.82 12.95 -8.72
CA LEU A 9 25.23 12.59 -10.08
C LEU A 9 25.69 11.14 -10.16
N LEU A 10 26.48 10.67 -9.19
CA LEU A 10 26.93 9.28 -9.10
C LEU A 10 25.73 8.33 -8.91
N SER A 11 24.82 8.66 -8.00
CA SER A 11 23.60 7.86 -7.75
C SER A 11 22.74 7.71 -9.01
N VAL A 12 22.63 8.76 -9.84
CA VAL A 12 21.89 8.71 -11.11
C VAL A 12 22.58 7.82 -12.14
N LEU A 13 23.91 7.83 -12.20
CA LEU A 13 24.68 6.96 -13.10
C LEU A 13 24.52 5.49 -12.69
N GLU A 14 24.57 5.18 -11.40
CA GLU A 14 24.36 3.83 -10.85
C GLU A 14 22.91 3.35 -10.99
N PHE A 15 21.93 4.25 -10.86
CA PHE A 15 20.51 3.92 -10.98
C PHE A 15 20.16 3.25 -12.31
N LYS A 16 20.86 3.59 -13.39
CA LYS A 16 20.66 3.00 -14.72
C LYS A 16 20.79 1.47 -14.73
N ASP A 17 21.72 0.95 -13.93
CA ASP A 17 22.03 -0.48 -13.88
C ASP A 17 21.42 -1.17 -12.66
N THR A 18 20.76 -0.40 -11.78
CA THR A 18 20.11 -0.92 -10.57
C THR A 18 18.85 -1.71 -10.92
N VAL A 19 18.75 -2.95 -10.45
CA VAL A 19 17.59 -3.80 -10.68
C VAL A 19 16.56 -3.67 -9.55
N ALA A 20 15.27 -3.86 -9.85
CA ALA A 20 14.19 -3.67 -8.87
C ALA A 20 14.40 -4.43 -7.54
N ARG A 21 14.99 -5.63 -7.59
CA ARG A 21 15.29 -6.43 -6.39
C ARG A 21 16.26 -5.76 -5.40
N GLU A 22 17.06 -4.80 -5.86
CA GLU A 22 18.05 -4.09 -5.04
C GLU A 22 17.41 -2.97 -4.21
N VAL A 23 16.23 -2.49 -4.62
CA VAL A 23 15.56 -1.33 -4.00
C VAL A 23 14.13 -1.63 -3.51
N MET A 24 13.54 -2.77 -3.89
CA MET A 24 12.19 -3.15 -3.49
C MET A 24 12.10 -3.50 -1.99
N VAL A 25 10.92 -3.33 -1.41
CA VAL A 25 10.60 -3.89 -0.10
C VAL A 25 10.45 -5.41 -0.24
N PRO A 26 11.24 -6.23 0.48
CA PRO A 26 11.15 -7.69 0.41
C PRO A 26 9.75 -8.20 0.80
N ARG A 27 9.31 -9.29 0.16
CA ARG A 27 7.97 -9.87 0.37
C ARG A 27 7.61 -10.13 1.83
N THR A 28 8.59 -10.52 2.64
CA THR A 28 8.42 -10.86 4.06
C THR A 28 8.27 -9.63 4.95
N GLN A 29 8.60 -8.44 4.42
CA GLN A 29 8.52 -7.17 5.10
C GLN A 29 7.38 -6.29 4.58
N MET A 30 6.74 -6.68 3.46
CA MET A 30 5.61 -5.96 2.90
C MET A 30 4.43 -5.94 3.87
N LYS A 31 3.87 -4.75 4.10
CA LYS A 31 2.59 -4.56 4.77
C LYS A 31 1.47 -4.71 3.74
N ALA A 32 0.88 -5.89 3.69
CA ALA A 32 -0.21 -6.23 2.79
C ALA A 32 -1.48 -6.56 3.59
N ILE A 33 -2.63 -6.41 2.95
CA ILE A 33 -3.96 -6.61 3.55
C ILE A 33 -4.62 -7.80 2.86
N GLU A 34 -5.19 -8.73 3.62
CA GLU A 34 -5.96 -9.84 3.04
C GLU A 34 -7.35 -9.37 2.62
N ILE A 35 -7.78 -9.76 1.42
CA ILE A 35 -9.12 -9.51 0.92
C ILE A 35 -10.13 -10.24 1.81
N GLY A 36 -11.11 -9.51 2.34
CA GLY A 36 -12.04 -10.03 3.34
C GLY A 36 -11.71 -9.64 4.78
N THR A 37 -10.58 -8.97 5.04
CA THR A 37 -10.34 -8.33 6.33
C THR A 37 -11.44 -7.29 6.60
N PRO A 38 -12.07 -7.23 7.79
CA PRO A 38 -13.03 -6.17 8.09
C PRO A 38 -12.42 -4.78 7.93
N LEU A 39 -13.19 -3.82 7.41
CA LEU A 39 -12.67 -2.47 7.13
C LEU A 39 -12.16 -1.75 8.39
N GLY A 40 -12.75 -2.02 9.56
CA GLY A 40 -12.25 -1.52 10.84
C GLY A 40 -10.82 -1.94 11.14
N ASP A 41 -10.50 -3.23 10.98
CA ASP A 41 -9.16 -3.77 11.22
C ASP A 41 -8.16 -3.21 10.18
N VAL A 42 -8.62 -3.01 8.95
CA VAL A 42 -7.83 -2.34 7.90
C VAL A 42 -7.50 -0.90 8.28
N LEU A 43 -8.49 -0.14 8.78
CA LEU A 43 -8.28 1.24 9.23
C LEU A 43 -7.26 1.30 10.38
N GLU A 44 -7.36 0.41 11.36
CA GLU A 44 -6.38 0.30 12.44
C GLU A 44 -4.97 0.03 11.90
N SER A 45 -4.84 -0.92 10.97
CA SER A 45 -3.55 -1.21 10.33
C SER A 45 -3.00 -0.01 9.55
N ILE A 46 -3.86 0.76 8.87
CA ILE A 46 -3.43 1.92 8.09
C ILE A 46 -2.95 3.04 9.01
N VAL A 47 -3.69 3.32 10.07
CA VAL A 47 -3.31 4.34 11.07
C VAL A 47 -2.00 3.96 11.76
N ARG A 48 -1.79 2.67 12.06
CA ARG A 48 -0.57 2.18 12.70
C ARG A 48 0.66 2.27 11.79
N GLU A 49 0.54 1.87 10.52
CA GLU A 49 1.69 1.77 9.61
C GLU A 49 1.95 3.07 8.83
N GLY A 50 0.93 3.91 8.61
CA GLY A 50 1.07 5.25 8.02
C GLY A 50 1.46 5.29 6.54
N HIS A 51 1.33 4.18 5.80
CA HIS A 51 1.62 4.14 4.37
C HIS A 51 0.45 4.67 3.53
N SER A 52 0.77 5.16 2.33
CA SER A 52 -0.25 5.68 1.42
C SER A 52 -0.96 4.57 0.63
N ARG A 53 -0.28 3.43 0.43
CA ARG A 53 -0.71 2.34 -0.45
C ARG A 53 -0.40 1.00 0.20
N TYR A 54 -1.34 0.07 0.10
CA TYR A 54 -1.22 -1.27 0.63
C TYR A 54 -1.59 -2.27 -0.46
N PRO A 55 -0.71 -3.24 -0.78
CA PRO A 55 -1.09 -4.38 -1.60
C PRO A 55 -2.22 -5.15 -0.92
N VAL A 56 -3.24 -5.52 -1.69
CA VAL A 56 -4.34 -6.37 -1.22
C VAL A 56 -4.21 -7.74 -1.89
N PHE A 57 -4.22 -8.81 -1.11
CA PHE A 57 -3.99 -10.17 -1.57
C PHE A 57 -5.12 -11.11 -1.20
N ARG A 58 -5.20 -12.27 -1.86
CA ARG A 58 -6.15 -13.35 -1.53
C ARG A 58 -5.40 -14.63 -1.24
N ASP A 59 -5.71 -15.30 -0.13
CA ASP A 59 -5.13 -16.58 0.33
C ASP A 59 -3.62 -16.55 0.62
N ARG A 60 -2.81 -16.00 -0.28
CA ARG A 60 -1.36 -15.86 -0.14
C ARG A 60 -0.89 -14.49 -0.63
N VAL A 61 0.17 -13.97 0.01
CA VAL A 61 0.73 -12.64 -0.27
C VAL A 61 1.30 -12.50 -1.69
N ASP A 62 1.59 -13.59 -2.40
CA ASP A 62 1.98 -13.58 -3.82
C ASP A 62 0.79 -13.39 -4.78
N GLN A 63 -0.44 -13.61 -4.32
CA GLN A 63 -1.66 -13.44 -5.11
C GLN A 63 -2.27 -12.06 -4.83
N ILE A 64 -1.67 -11.03 -5.42
CA ILE A 64 -2.13 -9.64 -5.31
C ILE A 64 -3.36 -9.43 -6.21
N GLU A 65 -4.47 -9.02 -5.60
CA GLU A 65 -5.74 -8.70 -6.28
C GLU A 65 -5.83 -7.20 -6.64
N GLY A 66 -5.05 -6.34 -5.98
CA GLY A 66 -5.01 -4.92 -6.26
C GLY A 66 -4.25 -4.09 -5.23
N ILE A 67 -4.43 -2.77 -5.29
CA ILE A 67 -3.84 -1.82 -4.34
C ILE A 67 -4.94 -1.01 -3.66
N LEU A 68 -4.92 -0.99 -2.34
CA LEU A 68 -5.72 -0.07 -1.52
C LEU A 68 -4.96 1.24 -1.33
N TYR A 69 -5.63 2.35 -1.64
CA TYR A 69 -5.12 3.69 -1.34
C TYR A 69 -5.74 4.17 -0.04
N ALA A 70 -4.91 4.53 0.94
CA ALA A 70 -5.41 5.03 2.23
C ALA A 70 -6.35 6.24 2.07
N LYS A 71 -6.07 7.10 1.07
CA LYS A 71 -6.92 8.26 0.77
C LYS A 71 -8.33 7.92 0.29
N ASP A 72 -8.55 6.73 -0.27
CA ASP A 72 -9.86 6.33 -0.77
C ASP A 72 -10.82 6.02 0.40
N LEU A 73 -10.28 5.71 1.60
CA LEU A 73 -11.07 5.58 2.83
C LEU A 73 -11.67 6.91 3.29
N PHE A 74 -10.99 8.03 3.05
CA PHE A 74 -11.55 9.36 3.34
C PHE A 74 -12.74 9.69 2.44
N ARG A 75 -12.80 9.13 1.22
CA ARG A 75 -13.97 9.29 0.34
C ARG A 75 -15.17 8.56 0.93
N MET A 76 -14.97 7.35 1.43
CA MET A 76 -16.03 6.60 2.12
C MET A 76 -16.55 7.31 3.37
N LEU A 77 -15.67 7.93 4.15
CA LEU A 77 -16.06 8.79 5.28
C LEU A 77 -16.96 9.94 4.82
N LYS A 78 -16.55 10.64 3.76
CA LYS A 78 -17.31 11.77 3.20
C LYS A 78 -18.70 11.33 2.71
N ASP A 79 -18.78 10.15 2.10
CA ASP A 79 -20.02 9.64 1.51
C ASP A 79 -20.95 8.99 2.57
N GLY A 80 -20.59 9.03 3.85
CA GLY A 80 -21.40 8.53 4.97
C GLY A 80 -21.47 7.00 5.07
N MET A 81 -20.52 6.29 4.45
CA MET A 81 -20.58 4.83 4.30
C MET A 81 -19.97 4.06 5.50
N LEU A 82 -19.34 4.73 6.47
CA LEU A 82 -18.55 4.02 7.48
C LEU A 82 -19.37 3.32 8.58
N ASP A 83 -20.56 3.78 8.95
CA ASP A 83 -21.24 3.23 10.13
C ASP A 83 -21.72 1.77 9.94
N GLY A 84 -22.03 1.37 8.70
CA GLY A 84 -22.41 -0.01 8.34
C GLY A 84 -21.27 -0.87 7.80
N ASP A 85 -20.31 -0.25 7.11
CA ASP A 85 -19.31 -0.98 6.31
C ASP A 85 -18.07 -1.40 7.11
N LEU A 86 -17.87 -0.88 8.33
CA LEU A 86 -16.71 -1.19 9.17
C LEU A 86 -16.55 -2.68 9.48
N LYS A 87 -17.66 -3.42 9.54
CA LYS A 87 -17.67 -4.87 9.79
C LYS A 87 -17.79 -5.69 8.51
N ASP A 88 -18.02 -5.05 7.37
CA ASP A 88 -18.21 -5.74 6.10
C ASP A 88 -16.88 -6.07 5.43
N ALA A 89 -16.59 -7.36 5.34
CA ALA A 89 -15.45 -7.95 4.67
C ALA A 89 -15.45 -7.71 3.14
N GLN A 90 -16.62 -7.49 2.54
CA GLN A 90 -16.75 -7.29 1.09
C GLN A 90 -16.40 -5.86 0.65
N THR A 91 -16.36 -4.91 1.58
CA THR A 91 -16.10 -3.50 1.28
C THR A 91 -14.75 -3.29 0.62
N LEU A 92 -13.71 -4.04 1.00
CA LEU A 92 -12.39 -3.94 0.37
C LEU A 92 -12.42 -4.24 -1.12
N ASP A 93 -13.15 -5.27 -1.55
CA ASP A 93 -13.20 -5.65 -2.97
C ASP A 93 -13.78 -4.52 -3.84
N ARG A 94 -14.64 -3.68 -3.26
CA ARG A 94 -15.26 -2.53 -3.94
C ARG A 94 -14.34 -1.32 -4.11
N ILE A 95 -13.31 -1.18 -3.26
CA ILE A 95 -12.48 0.02 -3.18
C ILE A 95 -11.03 -0.20 -3.64
N ILE A 96 -10.59 -1.44 -3.78
CA ILE A 96 -9.26 -1.74 -4.34
C ILE A 96 -9.19 -1.34 -5.81
N ARG A 97 -7.99 -0.90 -6.23
CA ARG A 97 -7.70 -0.61 -7.63
C ARG A 97 -6.94 -1.78 -8.23
N ARG A 98 -7.46 -2.30 -9.35
CA ARG A 98 -6.85 -3.36 -10.16
C ARG A 98 -6.07 -2.76 -11.33
#